data_AF-A0A7J9ZW98-F1
#
_entry.id   AF-A0A7J9ZW98-F1
#
_cell.length_a   1.000
_cell.length_b   1.000
_cell.length_c   1.000
_cell.angle_alpha   90.00
_cell.angle_beta   90.00
_cell.angle_gamma   90.00
#
_symmetry.space_group_name_H-M   'P 1'
#
loop_
_entity.id
_entity.type
_entity.pdbx_description
1 polymer ?
#
loop_
_entity_poly.entity_id
_entity_poly.type
_entity_poly.pdbx_seq_one_letter_code
_entity_poly.pdbx_strand_id
1 'polypeptide(L)'
;MRGVPLSLRTGAVVTATALAGGCFASPPSTDAGTVAASRTPTPVAAPAPDVTRLDMAELRKLLLDGKVTSAELVRAYLERIEAYETKYRDEPGINAVIKVNEHAGAEAARLDAERRAGRVRGPLHGIPIMVKDNFDTRDMPTTSGSEALRRLRPPDDAEQVLRLRAAGAIVLAKTNMHEFAMNIYTISSLGGQTRNAHEEKLRQAEILRDRLTGLMREHRLDAIVYPSISEPPTEIGTEQSYLNCRLAAYSGFPALSVPAGFTEGGLPVGVELLGRPFSEPDLLGMAYAYERATHHRKVPESTPPL
;
A
#
# COMPACT_ATOMS: atom_id res chain seq x y z
N MET A 1 -9.53 -52.18 35.69
CA MET A 1 -10.72 -52.39 34.84
C MET A 1 -11.37 -51.05 34.54
N ARG A 2 -11.92 -50.92 33.33
CA ARG A 2 -12.55 -49.74 32.67
C ARG A 2 -11.59 -48.77 31.98
N GLY A 3 -11.27 -49.12 30.73
CA GLY A 3 -10.73 -48.23 29.71
C GLY A 3 -11.81 -47.34 29.09
N VAL A 4 -11.40 -46.15 28.66
CA VAL A 4 -12.18 -45.23 27.83
C VAL A 4 -11.59 -45.34 26.41
N PRO A 5 -12.37 -45.67 25.37
CA PRO A 5 -11.83 -45.79 24.02
C PRO A 5 -11.67 -44.41 23.39
N LEU A 6 -10.43 -44.05 23.02
CA LEU A 6 -10.14 -42.93 22.13
C LEU A 6 -10.44 -43.38 20.70
N SER A 7 -11.59 -42.97 20.15
CA SER A 7 -11.90 -43.12 18.73
C SER A 7 -11.20 -41.99 17.97
N LEU A 8 -10.01 -42.25 17.42
CA LEU A 8 -9.46 -41.43 16.34
C LEU A 8 -10.32 -41.67 15.10
N ARG A 9 -11.15 -40.69 14.73
CA ARG A 9 -11.78 -40.64 13.42
C ARG A 9 -10.78 -40.03 12.45
N THR A 10 -10.35 -40.84 11.49
CA THR A 10 -9.53 -40.44 10.35
C THR A 10 -10.26 -39.35 9.55
N GLY A 11 -9.85 -38.09 9.71
CA GLY A 11 -10.26 -36.99 8.84
C GLY A 11 -9.46 -37.05 7.54
N ALA A 12 -10.15 -37.01 6.40
CA ALA A 12 -9.52 -37.00 5.09
C ALA A 12 -8.65 -35.74 4.93
N VAL A 13 -7.36 -35.94 4.66
CA VAL A 13 -6.45 -34.90 4.18
C VAL A 13 -6.71 -34.71 2.69
N VAL A 14 -7.24 -33.55 2.30
CA VAL A 14 -7.37 -33.18 0.89
C VAL A 14 -6.13 -32.37 0.52
N THR A 15 -5.20 -32.97 -0.20
CA THR A 15 -4.08 -32.29 -0.87
C THR A 15 -4.60 -31.63 -2.14
N ALA A 16 -4.53 -30.30 -2.21
CA ALA A 16 -4.84 -29.55 -3.43
C ALA A 16 -3.59 -29.44 -4.31
N THR A 17 -3.62 -30.05 -5.50
CA THR A 17 -2.57 -29.97 -6.51
C THR A 17 -2.74 -28.69 -7.32
N ALA A 18 -1.71 -27.85 -7.40
CA ALA A 18 -1.68 -26.66 -8.25
C ALA A 18 -1.47 -27.04 -9.73
N LEU A 19 -2.38 -26.60 -10.60
CA LEU A 19 -2.21 -26.68 -12.06
C LEU A 19 -1.42 -25.45 -12.55
N ALA A 20 -0.28 -25.71 -13.16
CA ALA A 20 0.57 -24.72 -13.83
C ALA A 20 0.33 -24.71 -15.35
N GLY A 21 0.51 -23.53 -15.97
CA GLY A 21 1.00 -23.41 -17.34
C GLY A 21 0.03 -22.85 -18.37
N GLY A 22 0.42 -21.76 -19.03
CA GLY A 22 -0.24 -21.28 -20.24
C GLY A 22 0.20 -19.89 -20.73
N CYS A 23 1.51 -19.67 -20.95
CA CYS A 23 2.01 -18.51 -21.68
C CYS A 23 1.65 -18.62 -23.17
N PHE A 24 0.92 -17.65 -23.71
CA PHE A 24 0.77 -17.47 -25.16
C PHE A 24 1.53 -16.22 -25.60
N ALA A 25 2.57 -16.43 -26.39
CA ALA A 25 3.29 -15.38 -27.13
C ALA A 25 2.63 -15.20 -28.50
N SER A 26 2.32 -13.95 -28.87
CA SER A 26 1.87 -13.59 -30.22
C SER A 26 3.06 -13.18 -31.10
N PRO A 27 3.05 -13.50 -32.41
CA PRO A 27 4.13 -13.14 -33.34
C PRO A 27 4.03 -11.66 -33.80
N PRO A 28 5.13 -11.08 -34.34
CA PRO A 28 5.18 -9.69 -34.74
C PRO A 28 4.53 -9.46 -36.11
N SER A 29 3.72 -8.42 -36.24
CA SER A 29 3.23 -7.91 -37.52
C SER A 29 4.22 -6.90 -38.09
N THR A 30 4.83 -7.24 -39.23
CA THR A 30 5.47 -6.30 -40.15
C THR A 30 4.40 -5.51 -40.90
N ASP A 31 4.41 -4.18 -40.77
CA ASP A 31 3.85 -3.34 -41.82
C ASP A 31 4.71 -2.10 -42.02
N ALA A 32 5.15 -1.93 -43.27
CA ALA A 32 5.97 -0.84 -43.74
C ALA A 32 5.05 0.28 -44.23
N GLY A 33 5.16 1.47 -43.65
CA GLY A 33 4.32 2.60 -44.04
C GLY A 33 4.88 3.95 -43.63
N THR A 34 5.50 4.62 -44.61
CA THR A 34 5.52 6.08 -44.83
C THR A 34 6.23 6.96 -43.79
N VAL A 35 7.43 7.42 -44.15
CA VAL A 35 8.21 8.44 -43.44
C VAL A 35 7.53 9.81 -43.60
N ALA A 36 6.83 10.26 -42.57
CA ALA A 36 6.38 11.64 -42.44
C ALA A 36 7.48 12.51 -41.81
N ALA A 37 7.69 13.71 -42.38
CA ALA A 37 8.74 14.66 -42.02
C ALA A 37 8.74 15.01 -40.52
N SER A 38 9.93 14.98 -39.91
CA SER A 38 10.15 15.20 -38.49
C SER A 38 9.75 16.62 -38.06
N ARG A 39 8.69 16.73 -37.28
CA ARG A 39 8.49 17.87 -36.39
C ARG A 39 9.45 17.68 -35.23
N THR A 40 10.30 18.67 -34.99
CA THR A 40 11.19 18.72 -33.82
C THR A 40 10.35 18.44 -32.58
N PRO A 41 10.62 17.36 -31.82
CA PRO A 41 9.85 17.07 -30.62
C PRO A 41 10.06 18.22 -29.64
N THR A 42 8.96 18.85 -29.23
CA THR A 42 8.92 19.65 -28.01
C THR A 42 9.59 18.81 -26.92
N PRO A 43 10.55 19.34 -26.14
CA PRO A 43 11.22 18.55 -25.13
C PRO A 43 10.17 17.94 -24.21
N VAL A 44 10.06 16.62 -24.26
CA VAL A 44 9.22 15.84 -23.35
C VAL A 44 9.78 16.15 -21.97
N ALA A 45 8.97 16.80 -21.12
CA ALA A 45 9.35 17.09 -19.75
C ALA A 45 9.89 15.80 -19.11
N ALA A 46 11.03 15.88 -18.43
CA ALA A 46 11.63 14.73 -17.76
C ALA A 46 10.56 13.98 -16.94
N PRO A 47 10.57 12.64 -16.87
CA PRO A 47 9.62 11.91 -16.07
C PRO A 47 9.60 12.46 -14.64
N ALA A 48 8.40 12.66 -14.09
CA ALA A 48 8.26 13.21 -12.75
C ALA A 48 9.00 12.32 -11.72
N PRO A 49 9.64 12.90 -10.69
CA PRO A 49 10.28 12.12 -9.64
C PRO A 49 9.28 11.19 -8.96
N ASP A 50 9.68 9.97 -8.61
CA ASP A 50 8.83 9.07 -7.79
C ASP A 50 8.75 9.61 -6.36
N VAL A 51 7.70 10.38 -6.11
CA VAL A 51 7.42 11.00 -4.80
C VAL A 51 6.74 10.06 -3.80
N THR A 52 6.45 8.81 -4.15
CA THR A 52 5.60 7.92 -3.33
C THR A 52 6.28 7.33 -2.11
N ARG A 53 7.62 7.28 -2.12
CA ARG A 53 8.42 6.65 -1.06
C ARG A 53 9.34 7.63 -0.32
N LEU A 54 9.19 8.93 -0.61
CA LEU A 54 10.07 9.94 -0.06
C LEU A 54 9.48 10.52 1.23
N ASP A 55 10.28 10.55 2.28
CA ASP A 55 9.98 11.35 3.46
C ASP A 55 10.42 12.83 3.30
N MET A 56 10.11 13.65 4.30
CA MET A 56 10.46 15.08 4.29
C MET A 56 11.97 15.35 4.25
N ALA A 57 12.79 14.50 4.89
CA ALA A 57 14.24 14.67 4.91
C ALA A 57 14.83 14.33 3.54
N GLU A 58 14.33 13.28 2.89
CA GLU A 58 14.72 12.88 1.55
C GLU A 58 14.32 13.91 0.50
N LEU A 59 13.07 14.40 0.52
CA LEU A 59 12.61 15.49 -0.36
C LEU A 59 13.50 16.73 -0.23
N ARG A 60 13.77 17.14 1.01
CA ARG A 60 14.66 18.28 1.28
C ARG A 60 16.07 18.02 0.76
N LYS A 61 16.61 16.81 0.94
CA LYS A 61 17.94 16.46 0.45
C LYS A 61 18.01 16.54 -1.08
N LEU A 62 17.03 15.99 -1.80
CA LEU A 62 16.98 16.06 -3.26
C LEU A 62 16.94 17.51 -3.77
N LEU A 63 16.16 18.35 -3.09
CA LEU A 63 16.05 19.78 -3.39
C LEU A 63 17.35 20.56 -3.13
N LEU A 64 18.07 20.23 -2.06
CA LEU A 64 19.36 20.85 -1.71
C LEU A 64 20.50 20.38 -2.63
N ASP A 65 20.52 19.11 -2.98
CA ASP A 65 21.48 18.52 -3.91
C ASP A 65 21.23 18.97 -5.36
N GLY A 66 20.13 19.67 -5.64
CA GLY A 66 19.72 20.08 -7.00
C GLY A 66 19.30 18.91 -7.88
N LYS A 67 19.00 17.74 -7.31
CA LYS A 67 18.52 16.55 -8.03
C LYS A 67 17.07 16.68 -8.48
N VAL A 68 16.31 17.54 -7.82
CA VAL A 68 14.92 17.87 -8.16
C VAL A 68 14.68 19.35 -7.87
N THR A 69 13.75 19.94 -8.62
CA THR A 69 13.22 21.28 -8.40
C THR A 69 11.86 21.24 -7.70
N SER A 70 11.50 22.35 -7.06
CA SER A 70 10.18 22.50 -6.43
C SER A 70 9.07 22.39 -7.48
N ALA A 71 9.30 22.92 -8.69
CA ALA A 71 8.37 22.80 -9.81
C ALA A 71 8.16 21.35 -10.26
N GLU A 72 9.22 20.53 -10.30
CA GLU A 72 9.11 19.10 -10.59
C GLU A 72 8.35 18.34 -9.51
N LEU A 73 8.56 18.67 -8.23
CA LEU A 73 7.77 18.08 -7.14
C LEU A 73 6.30 18.45 -7.23
N VAL A 74 5.97 19.73 -7.44
CA VAL A 74 4.58 20.18 -7.61
C VAL A 74 3.93 19.44 -8.77
N ARG A 75 4.60 19.37 -9.92
CA ARG A 75 4.10 18.61 -11.08
C ARG A 75 3.86 17.14 -10.75
N ALA A 76 4.80 16.48 -10.08
CA ALA A 76 4.67 15.07 -9.68
C ALA A 76 3.43 14.82 -8.79
N TYR A 77 3.16 15.70 -7.83
CA TYR A 77 1.97 15.57 -6.98
C TYR A 77 0.67 15.92 -7.71
N LEU A 78 0.68 16.91 -8.62
CA LEU A 78 -0.49 17.24 -9.44
C LEU A 78 -0.87 16.10 -10.39
N GLU A 79 0.11 15.50 -11.08
CA GLU A 79 -0.08 14.33 -11.94
C GLU A 79 -0.71 13.16 -11.16
N ARG A 80 -0.33 12.99 -9.88
CA ARG A 80 -0.96 11.99 -9.01
C ARG A 80 -2.37 12.35 -8.62
N ILE A 81 -2.63 13.60 -8.22
CA ILE A 81 -4.00 14.05 -7.91
C ILE A 81 -4.90 13.78 -9.12
N GLU A 82 -4.48 14.17 -10.31
CA GLU A 82 -5.22 13.91 -11.55
C GLU A 82 -5.49 12.40 -11.77
N ALA A 83 -4.49 11.55 -11.55
CA ALA A 83 -4.58 10.11 -11.79
C ALA A 83 -5.45 9.33 -10.79
N TYR A 84 -5.64 9.83 -9.55
CA TYR A 84 -6.30 9.06 -8.47
C TYR A 84 -7.60 9.68 -7.97
N GLU A 85 -7.88 10.95 -8.27
CA GLU A 85 -8.94 11.68 -7.59
C GLU A 85 -10.34 11.38 -8.11
N THR A 86 -10.52 11.24 -9.43
CA THR A 86 -11.83 11.06 -10.05
C THR A 86 -12.16 9.59 -10.36
N LYS A 87 -11.26 8.89 -11.06
CA LYS A 87 -11.39 7.47 -11.40
C LYS A 87 -10.00 6.84 -11.41
N TYR A 88 -9.85 5.70 -10.75
CA TYR A 88 -8.64 4.89 -10.80
C TYR A 88 -8.97 3.48 -11.26
N ARG A 89 -8.48 3.09 -12.44
CA ARG A 89 -8.88 1.83 -13.11
C ARG A 89 -10.41 1.77 -13.25
N ASP A 90 -11.05 0.67 -12.87
CA ASP A 90 -12.51 0.52 -12.91
C ASP A 90 -13.20 0.96 -11.62
N GLU A 91 -12.45 1.52 -10.67
CA GLU A 91 -12.96 1.99 -9.39
C GLU A 91 -13.09 3.53 -9.36
N PRO A 92 -14.09 4.05 -8.63
CA PRO A 92 -14.21 5.49 -8.44
C PRO A 92 -13.06 6.02 -7.57
N GLY A 93 -12.59 7.24 -7.85
CA GLY A 93 -11.37 7.79 -7.27
C GLY A 93 -11.42 8.06 -5.76
N ILE A 94 -10.28 8.49 -5.20
CA ILE A 94 -10.08 8.67 -3.75
C ILE A 94 -10.89 9.86 -3.22
N ASN A 95 -11.06 10.92 -4.02
CA ASN A 95 -11.88 12.06 -3.66
C ASN A 95 -11.43 12.77 -2.35
N ALA A 96 -10.11 12.97 -2.21
CA ALA A 96 -9.43 13.57 -1.05
C ALA A 96 -9.14 15.09 -1.18
N VAL A 97 -9.42 15.72 -2.31
CA VAL A 97 -9.02 17.08 -2.71
C VAL A 97 -10.22 17.86 -3.23
N ILE A 98 -10.56 18.97 -2.58
CA ILE A 98 -11.65 19.85 -3.02
C ILE A 98 -11.16 20.85 -4.07
N LYS A 99 -9.98 21.45 -3.85
CA LYS A 99 -9.48 22.54 -4.69
C LYS A 99 -7.97 22.48 -4.82
N VAL A 100 -7.48 22.35 -6.05
CA VAL A 100 -6.07 22.54 -6.38
C VAL A 100 -5.75 24.04 -6.49
N ASN A 101 -4.56 24.43 -6.02
CA ASN A 101 -4.03 25.77 -6.20
C ASN A 101 -3.47 25.95 -7.61
N GLU A 102 -4.17 26.76 -8.39
CA GLU A 102 -3.83 27.13 -9.77
C GLU A 102 -2.53 27.93 -9.87
N HIS A 103 -2.04 28.51 -8.77
CA HIS A 103 -0.77 29.24 -8.71
C HIS A 103 0.41 28.41 -8.20
N ALA A 104 0.20 27.14 -7.80
CA ALA A 104 1.25 26.31 -7.18
C ALA A 104 2.50 26.16 -8.06
N GLY A 105 2.34 25.97 -9.37
CA GLY A 105 3.48 25.84 -10.29
C GLY A 105 4.32 27.13 -10.41
N ALA A 106 3.66 28.28 -10.47
CA ALA A 106 4.34 29.58 -10.51
C ALA A 106 5.06 29.89 -9.18
N GLU A 107 4.42 29.56 -8.05
CA GLU A 107 5.03 29.71 -6.73
C GLU A 107 6.27 28.81 -6.58
N ALA A 108 6.20 27.58 -7.07
CA ALA A 108 7.33 26.65 -7.10
C ALA A 108 8.51 27.19 -7.91
N ALA A 109 8.26 27.67 -9.13
CA ALA A 109 9.28 28.26 -9.99
C ALA A 109 9.97 29.48 -9.34
N ARG A 110 9.21 30.32 -8.62
CA ARG A 110 9.74 31.44 -7.84
C ARG A 110 10.67 30.95 -6.72
N LEU A 111 10.25 29.95 -5.95
CA LEU A 111 11.06 29.40 -4.86
C LEU A 111 12.32 28.70 -5.36
N ASP A 112 12.28 28.07 -6.54
CA ASP A 112 13.47 27.54 -7.21
C ASP A 112 14.44 28.66 -7.62
N ALA A 113 13.93 29.78 -8.13
CA ALA A 113 14.76 30.95 -8.45
C ALA A 113 15.39 31.56 -7.19
N GLU A 114 14.65 31.63 -6.07
CA GLU A 114 15.20 32.06 -4.78
C GLU A 114 16.32 31.13 -4.32
N ARG A 115 16.14 29.81 -4.42
CA ARG A 115 17.17 28.83 -4.04
C ARG A 115 18.42 28.99 -4.90
N ARG A 116 18.29 29.15 -6.23
CA ARG A 116 19.42 29.42 -7.14
C ARG A 116 20.15 30.72 -6.80
N ALA A 117 19.44 31.71 -6.27
CA ALA A 117 20.02 32.96 -5.78
C ALA A 117 20.59 32.86 -4.35
N GLY A 118 20.68 31.66 -3.78
CA GLY A 118 21.18 31.44 -2.41
C GLY A 118 20.22 31.84 -1.29
N ARG A 119 18.96 32.15 -1.62
CA ARG A 119 17.92 32.54 -0.65
C ARG A 119 17.04 31.35 -0.32
N VAL A 120 17.33 30.69 0.80
CA VAL A 120 16.53 29.58 1.34
C VAL A 120 15.85 30.04 2.62
N ARG A 121 14.53 30.00 2.66
CA ARG A 121 13.71 30.53 3.77
C ARG A 121 13.66 29.62 5.00
N GLY A 122 13.99 28.34 4.84
CA GLY A 122 13.97 27.36 5.92
C GLY A 122 13.82 25.93 5.41
N PRO A 123 13.56 24.96 6.31
CA PRO A 123 13.46 23.54 5.96
C PRO A 123 12.33 23.19 4.98
N LEU A 124 11.29 24.04 4.88
CA LEU A 124 10.13 23.83 4.01
C LEU A 124 10.24 24.55 2.66
N HIS A 125 11.36 25.23 2.38
CA HIS A 125 11.52 26.03 1.17
C HIS A 125 11.36 25.19 -0.10
N GLY A 126 10.26 25.40 -0.82
CA GLY A 126 9.92 24.69 -2.05
C GLY A 126 9.21 23.35 -1.85
N ILE A 127 8.80 23.01 -0.62
CA ILE A 127 8.08 21.77 -0.33
C ILE A 127 6.56 21.98 -0.54
N PRO A 128 5.90 21.19 -1.40
CA PRO A 128 4.44 21.20 -1.51
C PRO A 128 3.78 20.56 -0.29
N ILE A 129 2.74 21.22 0.20
CA ILE A 129 1.88 20.76 1.29
C ILE A 129 0.41 20.93 0.90
N MET A 130 -0.47 20.21 1.57
CA MET A 130 -1.91 20.43 1.48
C MET A 130 -2.44 20.91 2.83
N VAL A 131 -3.48 21.73 2.80
CA VAL A 131 -4.16 22.19 4.02
C VAL A 131 -5.61 21.78 3.97
N LYS A 132 -6.24 21.59 5.13
CA LYS A 132 -7.66 21.23 5.20
C LYS A 132 -8.52 22.40 4.70
N ASP A 133 -9.65 22.10 4.07
CA ASP A 133 -10.52 23.11 3.42
C ASP A 133 -11.16 24.14 4.37
N ASN A 134 -11.02 23.97 5.68
CA ASN A 134 -11.44 24.95 6.69
C ASN A 134 -10.29 25.83 7.23
N PHE A 135 -9.09 25.75 6.66
CA PHE A 135 -8.04 26.74 6.91
C PHE A 135 -8.18 27.86 5.88
N ASP A 136 -8.17 29.11 6.31
CA ASP A 136 -8.24 30.23 5.36
C ASP A 136 -6.97 30.31 4.48
N THR A 137 -7.19 30.56 3.20
CA THR A 137 -6.16 30.94 2.23
C THR A 137 -6.64 32.12 1.42
N ARG A 138 -5.81 33.14 1.25
CA ARG A 138 -6.15 34.33 0.46
C ARG A 138 -6.33 34.06 -1.04
N ASP A 139 -5.73 32.99 -1.54
CA ASP A 139 -5.66 32.65 -2.97
C ASP A 139 -6.62 31.52 -3.40
N MET A 140 -7.36 30.92 -2.47
CA MET A 140 -8.32 29.84 -2.75
C MET A 140 -9.57 29.94 -1.86
N PRO A 141 -10.72 29.40 -2.32
CA PRO A 141 -11.88 29.20 -1.44
C PRO A 141 -11.54 28.52 -0.13
N THR A 142 -12.28 28.87 0.92
CA THR A 142 -12.35 28.10 2.16
C THR A 142 -13.82 27.78 2.38
N THR A 143 -14.20 26.52 2.19
CA THR A 143 -15.62 26.13 2.08
C THR A 143 -16.07 25.26 3.25
N SER A 144 -15.14 24.80 4.08
CA SER A 144 -15.40 23.78 5.11
C SER A 144 -16.13 22.54 4.57
N GLY A 145 -15.90 22.19 3.30
CA GLY A 145 -16.60 21.12 2.57
C GLY A 145 -18.04 21.43 2.15
N SER A 146 -18.55 22.64 2.40
CA SER A 146 -19.96 22.97 2.15
C SER A 146 -20.17 23.64 0.79
N GLU A 147 -21.13 23.13 0.00
CA GLU A 147 -21.55 23.76 -1.27
C GLU A 147 -22.04 25.20 -1.04
N ALA A 148 -22.67 25.48 0.11
CA ALA A 148 -23.12 26.82 0.48
C ALA A 148 -21.98 27.85 0.56
N LEU A 149 -20.76 27.39 0.85
CA LEU A 149 -19.56 28.23 0.99
C LEU A 149 -18.61 28.11 -0.20
N ARG A 150 -19.00 27.46 -1.31
CA ARG A 150 -18.13 27.23 -2.48
C ARG A 150 -17.48 28.51 -3.05
N ARG A 151 -18.13 29.65 -2.85
CA ARG A 151 -17.67 30.98 -3.31
C ARG A 151 -17.06 31.84 -2.22
N LEU A 152 -17.01 31.40 -0.96
CA LEU A 152 -16.36 32.14 0.11
C LEU A 152 -14.87 32.29 -0.21
N ARG A 153 -14.35 33.51 -0.16
CA ARG A 153 -12.94 33.85 -0.38
C ARG A 153 -12.46 34.66 0.81
N PRO A 154 -11.66 34.07 1.72
CA PRO A 154 -11.04 34.82 2.80
C PRO A 154 -10.12 35.92 2.24
N PRO A 155 -10.06 37.10 2.86
CA PRO A 155 -9.14 38.15 2.44
C PRO A 155 -7.68 37.81 2.77
N ASP A 156 -7.45 37.01 3.82
CA ASP A 156 -6.14 36.71 4.38
C ASP A 156 -5.91 35.19 4.52
N ASP A 157 -4.64 34.81 4.64
CA ASP A 157 -4.26 33.46 5.05
C ASP A 157 -4.50 33.29 6.56
N ALA A 158 -4.92 32.09 6.99
CA ALA A 158 -4.88 31.75 8.41
C ALA A 158 -3.43 31.81 8.93
N GLU A 159 -3.23 32.14 10.21
CA GLU A 159 -1.89 32.34 10.82
C GLU A 159 -0.94 31.15 10.58
N GLN A 160 -1.44 29.91 10.65
CA GLN A 160 -0.66 28.71 10.39
C GLN A 160 -0.21 28.65 8.92
N VAL A 161 -1.09 28.99 7.98
CA VAL A 161 -0.81 29.01 6.54
C VAL A 161 0.21 30.11 6.23
N LEU A 162 0.05 31.29 6.82
CA LEU A 162 0.98 32.41 6.70
C LEU A 162 2.40 31.98 7.12
N ARG A 163 2.55 31.34 8.29
CA ARG A 163 3.85 30.85 8.78
C ARG A 163 4.47 29.79 7.87
N LEU A 164 3.66 28.87 7.33
CA LEU A 164 4.12 27.84 6.40
C LEU A 164 4.65 28.47 5.09
N ARG A 165 3.91 29.44 4.52
CA ARG A 165 4.36 30.20 3.34
C ARG A 165 5.61 31.05 3.62
N ALA A 166 5.71 31.64 4.81
CA ALA A 166 6.91 32.38 5.24
C ALA A 166 8.14 31.46 5.31
N ALA A 167 7.98 30.22 5.76
CA ALA A 167 9.01 29.17 5.72
C ALA A 167 9.29 28.61 4.30
N GLY A 168 8.53 29.08 3.29
CA GLY A 168 8.69 28.71 1.88
C GLY A 168 7.93 27.45 1.46
N ALA A 169 6.97 26.95 2.26
CA ALA A 169 6.09 25.87 1.82
C ALA A 169 5.14 26.35 0.70
N ILE A 170 4.78 25.44 -0.20
CA ILE A 170 3.83 25.69 -1.30
C ILE A 170 2.51 25.05 -0.92
N VAL A 171 1.44 25.84 -0.76
CA VAL A 171 0.09 25.28 -0.54
C VAL A 171 -0.43 24.76 -1.88
N LEU A 172 -0.33 23.46 -2.08
CA LEU A 172 -0.67 22.76 -3.32
C LEU A 172 -2.18 22.68 -3.54
N ALA A 173 -2.94 22.37 -2.48
CA ALA A 173 -4.37 22.14 -2.56
C ALA A 173 -5.07 22.19 -1.19
N LYS A 174 -6.40 22.26 -1.23
CA LYS A 174 -7.33 22.04 -0.12
C LYS A 174 -7.80 20.59 -0.09
N THR A 175 -7.63 19.91 1.03
CA THR A 175 -8.14 18.54 1.20
C THR A 175 -9.65 18.55 1.48
N ASN A 176 -10.33 17.51 1.04
CA ASN A 176 -11.68 17.21 1.49
C ASN A 176 -11.71 16.96 3.00
N MET A 177 -12.89 17.11 3.59
CA MET A 177 -13.13 16.99 5.02
C MET A 177 -14.60 16.64 5.26
N HIS A 178 -14.95 16.19 6.46
CA HIS A 178 -16.36 16.14 6.82
C HIS A 178 -16.89 17.57 6.92
N GLU A 179 -18.08 17.81 6.38
CA GLU A 179 -18.65 19.15 6.30
C GLU A 179 -18.67 19.83 7.68
N PHE A 180 -18.20 21.09 7.73
CA PHE A 180 -18.02 21.88 8.95
C PHE A 180 -17.21 21.20 10.07
N ALA A 181 -16.43 20.15 9.75
CA ALA A 181 -15.72 19.31 10.70
C ALA A 181 -16.63 18.67 11.77
N MET A 182 -17.90 18.41 11.45
CA MET A 182 -18.89 17.91 12.42
C MET A 182 -18.86 16.39 12.64
N ASN A 183 -18.03 15.64 11.91
CA ASN A 183 -17.94 14.17 12.03
C ASN A 183 -16.57 13.65 11.55
N ILE A 184 -16.36 12.33 11.67
CA ILE A 184 -15.08 11.64 11.46
C ILE A 184 -14.99 10.79 10.18
N TYR A 185 -16.04 10.78 9.35
CA TYR A 185 -16.12 9.93 8.14
C TYR A 185 -15.69 10.61 6.83
N THR A 186 -15.40 11.92 6.85
CA THR A 186 -15.02 12.71 5.65
C THR A 186 -16.04 12.61 4.51
N ILE A 187 -17.24 13.17 4.77
CA ILE A 187 -18.33 13.28 3.81
C ILE A 187 -18.74 14.75 3.77
N SER A 188 -18.81 15.34 2.59
CA SER A 188 -19.19 16.75 2.42
C SER A 188 -20.10 16.97 1.22
N SER A 189 -20.92 18.03 1.24
CA SER A 189 -21.81 18.32 0.10
C SER A 189 -21.03 18.78 -1.13
N LEU A 190 -19.91 19.49 -0.95
CA LEU A 190 -19.08 19.96 -2.05
C LEU A 190 -18.17 18.86 -2.60
N GLY A 191 -17.53 18.12 -1.70
CA GLY A 191 -16.49 17.16 -2.04
C GLY A 191 -16.96 15.72 -2.05
N GLY A 192 -18.17 15.37 -1.62
CA GLY A 192 -18.61 13.97 -1.47
C GLY A 192 -17.83 13.21 -0.38
N GLN A 193 -17.85 11.87 -0.45
CA GLN A 193 -17.11 11.00 0.47
C GLN A 193 -15.68 10.76 -0.02
N THR A 194 -14.68 11.00 0.84
CA THR A 194 -13.32 10.52 0.61
C THR A 194 -13.24 9.02 0.88
N ARG A 195 -12.67 8.27 -0.07
CA ARG A 195 -12.48 6.82 0.03
C ARG A 195 -11.15 6.47 0.68
N ASN A 196 -11.10 5.29 1.28
CA ASN A 196 -9.86 4.78 1.85
C ASN A 196 -8.98 4.22 0.71
N ALA A 197 -7.74 4.70 0.57
CA ALA A 197 -6.81 4.21 -0.44
C ALA A 197 -6.47 2.71 -0.30
N HIS A 198 -6.82 2.10 0.84
CA HIS A 198 -6.67 0.67 1.12
C HIS A 198 -7.98 -0.11 1.07
N GLU A 199 -9.11 0.51 0.72
CA GLU A 199 -10.44 -0.10 0.74
C GLU A 199 -10.48 -1.42 -0.04
N GLU A 200 -9.93 -1.46 -1.25
CA GLU A 200 -9.89 -2.68 -2.06
C GLU A 200 -9.09 -3.80 -1.37
N LYS A 201 -7.94 -3.48 -0.76
CA LYS A 201 -7.15 -4.48 -0.02
C LYS A 201 -7.90 -5.03 1.19
N LEU A 202 -8.61 -4.15 1.91
CA LEU A 202 -9.43 -4.54 3.06
C LEU A 202 -10.60 -5.43 2.60
N ARG A 203 -11.25 -5.07 1.49
CA ARG A 203 -12.33 -5.87 0.89
C ARG A 203 -11.85 -7.25 0.46
N GLN A 204 -10.70 -7.36 -0.19
CA GLN A 204 -10.11 -8.65 -0.57
C GLN A 204 -9.79 -9.51 0.66
N ALA A 205 -9.27 -8.90 1.73
CA ALA A 205 -9.04 -9.60 3.00
C ALA A 205 -10.34 -10.12 3.63
N GLU A 206 -11.41 -9.33 3.62
CA GLU A 206 -12.74 -9.75 4.09
C GLU A 206 -13.31 -10.92 3.27
N ILE A 207 -13.28 -10.82 1.93
CA ILE A 207 -13.72 -11.90 1.05
C ILE A 207 -12.94 -13.19 1.32
N LEU A 208 -11.63 -13.09 1.53
CA LEU A 208 -10.79 -14.24 1.86
C LEU A 208 -11.18 -14.86 3.21
N ARG A 209 -11.37 -14.04 4.25
CA ARG A 209 -11.81 -14.49 5.58
C ARG A 209 -13.14 -15.23 5.51
N ASP A 210 -14.11 -14.69 4.79
CA ASP A 210 -15.44 -15.29 4.67
C ASP A 210 -15.37 -16.64 3.94
N ARG A 211 -14.59 -16.72 2.86
CA ARG A 211 -14.38 -17.97 2.13
C ARG A 211 -13.67 -19.02 2.98
N LEU A 212 -12.63 -18.64 3.72
CA LEU A 212 -11.92 -19.57 4.61
C LEU A 212 -12.82 -20.05 5.75
N THR A 213 -13.55 -19.14 6.39
CA THR A 213 -14.52 -19.50 7.45
C THR A 213 -15.58 -20.46 6.93
N GLY A 214 -16.12 -20.18 5.73
CA GLY A 214 -17.09 -21.03 5.05
C GLY A 214 -16.55 -22.43 4.78
N LEU A 215 -15.36 -22.52 4.17
CA LEU A 215 -14.69 -23.78 3.87
C LEU A 215 -14.43 -24.61 5.13
N MET A 216 -13.86 -24.00 6.18
CA MET A 216 -13.60 -24.69 7.44
C MET A 216 -14.90 -25.17 8.10
N ARG A 217 -15.98 -24.39 8.03
CA ARG A 217 -17.28 -24.79 8.57
C ARG A 217 -17.90 -25.94 7.77
N GLU A 218 -17.90 -25.86 6.44
CA GLU A 218 -18.47 -26.87 5.53
C GLU A 218 -17.81 -28.23 5.75
N HIS A 219 -16.48 -28.25 5.83
CA HIS A 219 -15.72 -29.48 6.04
C HIS A 219 -15.51 -29.85 7.52
N ARG A 220 -16.02 -29.01 8.45
CA ARG A 220 -15.86 -29.18 9.90
C ARG A 220 -14.39 -29.31 10.32
N LEU A 221 -13.56 -28.39 9.84
CA LEU A 221 -12.13 -28.33 10.09
C LEU A 221 -11.83 -27.41 11.29
N ASP A 222 -10.95 -27.87 12.17
CA ASP A 222 -10.41 -27.05 13.26
C ASP A 222 -9.14 -26.29 12.83
N ALA A 223 -8.41 -26.82 11.85
CA ALA A 223 -7.26 -26.18 11.20
C ALA A 223 -7.10 -26.65 9.75
N ILE A 224 -6.39 -25.84 8.95
CA ILE A 224 -5.92 -26.19 7.61
C ILE A 224 -4.39 -26.37 7.67
N VAL A 225 -3.88 -27.46 7.11
CA VAL A 225 -2.43 -27.75 7.07
C VAL A 225 -1.93 -27.62 5.64
N TYR A 226 -0.85 -26.87 5.44
CA TYR A 226 -0.18 -26.73 4.15
C TYR A 226 1.32 -26.54 4.30
N PRO A 227 2.16 -26.91 3.30
CA PRO A 227 3.59 -26.66 3.37
C PRO A 227 3.86 -25.15 3.41
N SER A 228 4.73 -24.66 4.29
CA SER A 228 5.02 -23.23 4.39
C SER A 228 5.68 -22.69 3.11
N ILE A 229 6.51 -23.53 2.47
CA ILE A 229 7.15 -23.32 1.18
C ILE A 229 7.08 -24.66 0.42
N SER A 230 6.67 -24.64 -0.84
CA SER A 230 6.55 -25.86 -1.66
C SER A 230 7.80 -26.18 -2.48
N GLU A 231 8.79 -25.29 -2.51
CA GLU A 231 10.02 -25.44 -3.29
C GLU A 231 11.27 -25.10 -2.47
N PRO A 232 12.44 -25.66 -2.84
CA PRO A 232 13.71 -25.27 -2.24
C PRO A 232 14.00 -23.76 -2.39
N PRO A 233 14.88 -23.20 -1.55
CA PRO A 233 15.36 -21.84 -1.70
C PRO A 233 16.03 -21.64 -3.06
N THR A 234 15.71 -20.54 -3.73
CA THR A 234 16.39 -20.12 -4.95
C THR A 234 17.72 -19.43 -4.63
N GLU A 235 18.57 -19.25 -5.65
CA GLU A 235 19.87 -18.58 -5.47
C GLU A 235 19.69 -17.10 -5.06
N ILE A 236 20.65 -16.57 -4.30
CA ILE A 236 20.61 -15.17 -3.84
C ILE A 236 20.54 -14.23 -5.05
N GLY A 237 19.55 -13.34 -5.04
CA GLY A 237 19.27 -12.40 -6.14
C GLY A 237 18.21 -12.88 -7.12
N THR A 238 17.68 -14.10 -6.96
CA THR A 238 16.52 -14.60 -7.69
C THR A 238 15.25 -14.51 -6.83
N GLU A 239 14.09 -14.36 -7.48
CA GLU A 239 12.80 -14.25 -6.78
C GLU A 239 12.30 -15.61 -6.29
N GLN A 240 11.94 -15.70 -5.00
CA GLN A 240 11.23 -16.84 -4.43
C GLN A 240 9.72 -16.64 -4.56
N SER A 241 9.06 -17.40 -5.42
CA SER A 241 7.62 -17.21 -5.74
C SER A 241 6.67 -18.18 -5.03
N TYR A 242 7.17 -19.25 -4.41
CA TYR A 242 6.37 -20.38 -3.91
C TYR A 242 6.11 -20.36 -2.39
N LEU A 243 5.72 -19.20 -1.87
CA LEU A 243 5.44 -18.97 -0.45
C LEU A 243 3.95 -19.13 -0.14
N ASN A 244 3.58 -20.05 0.75
CA ASN A 244 2.19 -20.27 1.15
C ASN A 244 1.75 -19.45 2.37
N CYS A 245 2.67 -18.77 3.04
CA CYS A 245 2.40 -17.95 4.24
C CYS A 245 1.54 -16.70 3.98
N ARG A 246 1.14 -16.43 2.73
CA ARG A 246 0.22 -15.34 2.36
C ARG A 246 -1.19 -15.58 2.90
N LEU A 247 -1.61 -16.84 3.04
CA LEU A 247 -2.98 -17.17 3.44
C LEU A 247 -3.27 -16.64 4.85
N ALA A 248 -2.39 -16.93 5.81
CA ALA A 248 -2.45 -16.39 7.17
C ALA A 248 -2.33 -14.86 7.18
N ALA A 249 -1.33 -14.31 6.49
CA ALA A 249 -1.06 -12.87 6.48
C ALA A 249 -2.23 -12.03 5.93
N TYR A 250 -2.89 -12.50 4.87
CA TYR A 250 -3.99 -11.78 4.23
C TYR A 250 -5.35 -12.04 4.89
N SER A 251 -5.56 -13.22 5.45
CA SER A 251 -6.79 -13.51 6.20
C SER A 251 -6.75 -12.93 7.62
N GLY A 252 -5.57 -12.76 8.22
CA GLY A 252 -5.45 -12.41 9.64
C GLY A 252 -5.87 -13.53 10.59
N PHE A 253 -5.98 -14.77 10.11
CA PHE A 253 -6.25 -15.94 10.94
C PHE A 253 -4.98 -16.36 11.69
N PRO A 254 -5.10 -16.95 12.89
CA PRO A 254 -3.94 -17.42 13.62
C PRO A 254 -3.28 -18.58 12.86
N ALA A 255 -1.96 -18.53 12.71
CA ALA A 255 -1.19 -19.58 12.10
C ALA A 255 0.09 -19.85 12.88
N LEU A 256 0.56 -21.09 12.86
CA LEU A 256 1.90 -21.42 13.32
C LEU A 256 2.57 -22.42 12.37
N SER A 257 3.88 -22.24 12.19
CA SER A 257 4.72 -23.19 11.47
C SER A 257 5.41 -24.18 12.42
N VAL A 258 5.39 -25.46 12.06
CA VAL A 258 6.07 -26.54 12.78
C VAL A 258 7.00 -27.33 11.84
N PRO A 259 8.12 -27.88 12.34
CA PRO A 259 9.06 -28.64 11.51
C PRO A 259 8.43 -29.94 10.99
N ALA A 260 8.47 -30.16 9.69
CA ALA A 260 7.92 -31.33 9.00
C ALA A 260 8.99 -32.27 8.42
N GLY A 261 10.23 -32.11 8.86
CA GLY A 261 11.35 -32.97 8.49
C GLY A 261 12.34 -32.28 7.58
N PHE A 262 13.01 -33.06 6.72
CA PHE A 262 14.09 -32.59 5.85
C PHE A 262 13.94 -33.20 4.46
N THR A 263 14.35 -32.45 3.44
CA THR A 263 14.49 -32.99 2.08
C THR A 263 15.65 -33.99 2.00
N GLU A 264 15.76 -34.74 0.90
CA GLU A 264 16.92 -35.61 0.65
C GLU A 264 18.25 -34.82 0.65
N GLY A 265 18.23 -33.57 0.18
CA GLY A 265 19.37 -32.65 0.22
C GLY A 265 19.63 -32.01 1.59
N GLY A 266 18.91 -32.42 2.64
CA GLY A 266 19.11 -31.95 4.01
C GLY A 266 18.50 -30.59 4.33
N LEU A 267 17.62 -30.04 3.47
CA LEU A 267 16.96 -28.76 3.75
C LEU A 267 15.77 -28.96 4.69
N PRO A 268 15.60 -28.12 5.73
CA PRO A 268 14.47 -28.22 6.64
C PRO A 268 13.16 -27.90 5.92
N VAL A 269 12.14 -28.72 6.16
CA VAL A 269 10.77 -28.55 5.65
C VAL A 269 9.88 -28.17 6.81
N GLY A 270 8.98 -27.20 6.59
CA GLY A 270 7.96 -26.79 7.55
C GLY A 270 6.55 -26.95 6.98
N VAL A 271 5.60 -27.22 7.85
CA VAL A 271 4.17 -27.07 7.55
C VAL A 271 3.58 -25.98 8.43
N GLU A 272 2.66 -25.23 7.86
CA GLU A 272 1.88 -24.23 8.57
C GLU A 272 0.50 -24.80 8.90
N LEU A 273 0.10 -24.64 10.16
CA LEU A 273 -1.23 -24.91 10.66
C LEU A 273 -1.95 -23.56 10.75
N LEU A 274 -3.04 -23.39 9.99
CA LEU A 274 -3.91 -22.22 10.03
C LEU A 274 -5.16 -22.56 10.83
N GLY A 275 -5.36 -21.89 11.95
CA GLY A 275 -6.53 -22.05 12.82
C GLY A 275 -7.69 -21.13 12.44
N ARG A 276 -8.83 -21.35 13.11
CA ARG A 276 -9.98 -20.43 13.07
C ARG A 276 -9.67 -19.13 13.83
N PRO A 277 -10.40 -18.03 13.57
CA PRO A 277 -10.30 -16.82 14.38
C PRO A 277 -10.43 -17.13 15.88
N PHE A 278 -9.51 -16.61 16.69
CA PHE A 278 -9.50 -16.76 18.16
C PHE A 278 -9.36 -18.20 18.69
N SER A 279 -8.76 -19.11 17.90
CA SER A 279 -8.54 -20.52 18.28
C SER A 279 -7.07 -20.87 18.62
N GLU A 280 -6.28 -19.87 19.00
CA GLU A 280 -4.85 -20.02 19.32
C GLU A 280 -4.56 -21.12 20.36
N PRO A 281 -5.36 -21.32 21.44
CA PRO A 281 -5.12 -22.42 22.37
C PRO A 281 -5.22 -23.81 21.72
N ASP A 282 -6.21 -24.02 20.86
CA ASP A 282 -6.38 -25.27 20.12
C ASP A 282 -5.23 -25.47 19.12
N LEU A 283 -4.86 -24.40 18.42
CA LEU A 283 -3.75 -24.40 17.46
C LEU A 283 -2.41 -24.77 18.11
N LEU A 284 -2.12 -24.20 19.29
CA LEU A 284 -0.94 -24.55 20.08
C LEU A 284 -1.00 -26.01 20.57
N GLY A 285 -2.19 -26.49 20.96
CA GLY A 285 -2.40 -27.89 21.32
C GLY A 285 -2.11 -28.85 20.17
N MET A 286 -2.58 -28.53 18.95
CA MET A 286 -2.30 -29.30 17.74
C MET A 286 -0.81 -29.31 17.42
N ALA A 287 -0.15 -28.15 17.51
CA ALA A 287 1.29 -28.01 17.29
C ALA A 287 2.09 -28.89 18.25
N TYR A 288 1.77 -28.81 19.54
CA TYR A 288 2.39 -29.63 20.58
C TYR A 288 2.20 -31.12 20.30
N ALA A 289 0.98 -31.54 19.99
CA ALA A 289 0.70 -32.94 19.66
C ALA A 289 1.49 -33.41 18.43
N TYR A 290 1.57 -32.58 17.39
CA TYR A 290 2.35 -32.87 16.19
C TYR A 290 3.85 -33.03 16.47
N GLU A 291 4.44 -32.08 17.20
CA GLU A 291 5.87 -32.16 17.58
C GLU A 291 6.16 -33.39 18.44
N ARG A 292 5.29 -33.71 19.41
CA ARG A 292 5.42 -34.88 20.28
C ARG A 292 5.24 -36.20 19.56
N ALA A 293 4.49 -36.24 18.46
CA ALA A 293 4.28 -37.44 17.67
C ALA A 293 5.40 -37.69 16.65
N THR A 294 5.96 -36.62 16.08
CA THR A 294 6.85 -36.73 14.92
C THR A 294 8.33 -36.59 15.24
N HIS A 295 8.68 -35.79 16.26
CA HIS A 295 10.08 -35.46 16.60
C HIS A 295 10.92 -34.97 15.40
N HIS A 296 10.30 -34.31 14.41
CA HIS A 296 10.98 -33.84 13.20
C HIS A 296 12.01 -32.72 13.44
N ARG A 297 11.89 -32.00 14.55
CA ARG A 297 12.83 -30.94 14.92
C ARG A 297 14.21 -31.53 15.18
N LYS A 298 15.22 -31.01 14.48
CA LYS A 298 16.65 -31.25 14.78
C LYS A 298 17.32 -29.92 15.09
N VAL A 299 18.22 -29.93 16.06
CA VAL A 299 19.02 -28.75 16.42
C VAL A 299 20.09 -28.55 15.32
N PRO A 300 20.23 -27.35 14.73
CA PRO A 300 21.33 -27.06 13.80
C PRO A 300 22.69 -27.27 14.46
N GLU A 301 23.66 -27.82 13.72
CA GLU A 301 25.03 -28.06 14.22
C GLU A 301 25.72 -26.77 14.69
N SER A 302 25.35 -25.63 14.12
CA SER A 302 25.86 -24.30 14.49
C SER A 302 25.25 -23.73 15.77
N THR A 303 24.30 -24.41 16.41
CA THR A 303 23.66 -23.92 17.64
C THR A 303 24.59 -24.19 18.83
N PRO A 304 25.13 -23.15 19.50
CA PRO A 304 25.93 -23.37 20.70
C PRO A 304 25.08 -23.99 21.82
N PRO A 305 25.68 -24.74 22.75
CA PRO A 305 24.97 -25.25 23.93
C PRO A 305 24.39 -24.09 24.73
N LEU A 306 23.14 -24.26 25.16
CA LEU A 306 22.42 -23.33 26.03
C LEU A 306 22.95 -23.35 27.46
#